data_AF-A0A7J9Z915-F1
#
_entry.id   AF-A0A7J9Z915-F1
#
_cell.length_a   1.000
_cell.length_b   1.000
_cell.length_c   1.000
_cell.angle_alpha   90.00
_cell.angle_beta   90.00
_cell.angle_gamma   90.00
#
_symmetry.space_group_name_H-M   'P 1'
#
loop_
_entity.id
_entity.type
_entity.pdbx_description
1 polymer ?
#
loop_
_entity_poly.entity_id
_entity_poly.type
_entity_poly.pdbx_seq_one_letter_code
_entity_poly.pdbx_strand_id
1 'polypeptide(L)'
;MQDTTKTLKLVAKPLRREVFKNGSADVNLGDRSMFTHALFLDDEEVGFDGGSCSVVRVEDDASYYILCNVSMMLPEGTIAFQTFVQEVFPPPPFYAAITGGTGAYAGATGEMHIDPASPDIHHYTLQLTLPDKS
;
A
#
# COMPACT_ATOMS: atom_id res chain seq x y z
N MET A 1 -14.94 11.14 24.04
CA MET A 1 -14.34 10.04 23.29
C MET A 1 -13.13 10.62 22.57
N GLN A 2 -11.95 10.08 22.84
CA GLN A 2 -10.69 10.52 22.26
C GLN A 2 -10.19 9.34 21.44
N ASP A 3 -10.19 9.49 20.11
CA ASP A 3 -9.63 8.46 19.24
C ASP A 3 -8.18 8.14 19.64
N THR A 4 -7.83 6.86 19.57
CA THR A 4 -6.49 6.41 19.95
C THR A 4 -5.63 6.31 18.70
N THR A 5 -4.50 7.03 18.69
CA THR A 5 -3.47 6.90 17.66
C THR A 5 -2.45 5.84 18.04
N LYS A 6 -2.15 4.92 17.12
CA LYS A 6 -1.11 3.89 17.24
C LYS A 6 -0.17 3.93 16.05
N THR A 7 1.11 3.68 16.30
CA THR A 7 2.10 3.45 15.24
C THR A 7 2.35 1.96 15.08
N LEU A 8 2.22 1.44 13.86
CA LEU A 8 2.63 0.09 13.50
C LEU A 8 3.74 0.17 12.44
N LYS A 9 4.85 -0.53 12.69
CA LYS A 9 5.96 -0.61 11.73
C LYS A 9 6.07 -2.03 11.21
N LEU A 10 6.10 -2.18 9.90
CA LEU A 10 6.23 -3.47 9.24
C LEU A 10 7.35 -3.42 8.20
N VAL A 11 7.99 -4.55 7.98
CA VAL A 11 8.86 -4.77 6.83
C VAL A 11 8.09 -5.59 5.82
N ALA A 12 7.91 -5.08 4.60
CA ALA A 12 7.27 -5.81 3.52
C ALA A 12 8.32 -6.34 2.55
N LYS A 13 8.22 -7.64 2.23
CA LYS A 13 9.11 -8.33 1.27
C LYS A 13 8.28 -8.81 0.10
N PRO A 14 8.58 -8.39 -1.14
CA PRO A 14 7.78 -8.80 -2.28
C PRO A 14 7.80 -10.30 -2.55
N LEU A 15 6.61 -10.86 -2.83
CA LEU A 15 6.44 -12.27 -3.16
C LEU A 15 6.15 -12.47 -4.64
N ARG A 16 5.21 -11.69 -5.19
CA ARG A 16 4.81 -11.77 -6.59
C ARG A 16 4.34 -10.41 -7.07
N ARG A 17 4.68 -10.10 -8.32
CA ARG A 17 4.11 -8.99 -9.07
C ARG A 17 3.80 -9.46 -10.48
N GLU A 18 2.63 -9.10 -10.97
CA GLU A 18 2.23 -9.31 -12.36
C GLU A 18 1.79 -7.98 -12.97
N VAL A 19 2.17 -7.77 -14.23
CA VAL A 19 1.81 -6.57 -14.98
C VAL A 19 0.94 -6.98 -16.17
N PHE A 20 -0.21 -6.34 -16.28
CA PHE A 20 -1.19 -6.51 -17.34
C PHE A 20 -1.20 -5.26 -18.21
N LYS A 21 -0.91 -5.42 -19.50
CA LYS A 21 -0.87 -4.32 -20.46
C LYS A 21 -2.22 -4.11 -21.11
N ASN A 22 -2.62 -2.84 -21.24
CA ASN A 22 -3.86 -2.42 -21.90
C ASN A 22 -3.60 -1.86 -23.32
N GLY A 23 -2.49 -2.25 -23.94
CA GLY A 23 -2.11 -1.80 -25.27
C GLY A 23 -0.67 -2.19 -25.61
N SER A 24 -0.17 -1.62 -26.72
CA SER A 24 1.17 -1.90 -27.24
C SER A 24 2.21 -0.83 -26.91
N ALA A 25 1.82 0.29 -26.31
CA ALA A 25 2.78 1.30 -25.86
C ALA A 25 3.49 0.82 -24.59
N ASP A 26 4.65 1.42 -24.29
CA ASP A 26 5.42 1.11 -23.09
C ASP A 26 4.60 1.34 -21.81
N VAL A 27 3.78 2.39 -21.80
CA VAL A 27 2.80 2.68 -20.74
C VAL A 27 1.48 3.01 -21.43
N ASN A 28 0.40 2.33 -21.02
CA ASN A 28 -0.94 2.60 -21.52
C ASN A 28 -1.84 3.03 -20.36
N LEU A 29 -2.77 3.95 -20.63
CA LEU A 29 -3.87 4.19 -19.71
C LEU A 29 -4.61 2.87 -19.47
N GLY A 30 -4.80 2.51 -18.20
CA GLY A 30 -5.42 1.25 -17.81
C GLY A 30 -4.47 0.05 -17.70
N ASP A 31 -3.16 0.21 -17.94
CA ASP A 31 -2.16 -0.79 -17.52
C ASP A 31 -2.33 -1.07 -16.02
N ARG A 32 -2.22 -2.34 -15.61
CA ARG A 32 -2.42 -2.75 -14.21
C ARG A 32 -1.22 -3.52 -13.70
N SER A 33 -0.92 -3.38 -12.42
CA SER A 33 -0.06 -4.32 -11.72
C SER A 33 -0.75 -4.88 -10.49
N MET A 34 -0.69 -6.19 -10.33
CA MET A 34 -1.17 -6.91 -9.14
C MET A 34 0.04 -7.42 -8.38
N PHE A 35 0.01 -7.31 -7.05
CA PHE A 35 1.16 -7.70 -6.23
C PHE A 35 0.73 -8.26 -4.88
N THR A 36 1.65 -8.98 -4.25
CA THR A 36 1.58 -9.40 -2.85
C THR A 36 2.96 -9.28 -2.20
N HIS A 37 2.98 -8.93 -0.92
CA HIS A 37 4.17 -8.94 -0.09
C HIS A 37 3.92 -9.74 1.20
N ALA A 38 4.94 -10.41 1.73
CA ALA A 38 4.94 -10.92 3.10
C ALA A 38 5.28 -9.77 4.06
N LEU A 39 4.60 -9.72 5.20
CA LEU A 39 4.72 -8.65 6.20
C LEU A 39 5.37 -9.17 7.46
N PHE A 40 6.39 -8.46 7.94
CA PHE A 40 7.17 -8.83 9.10
C PHE A 40 7.09 -7.76 10.18
N LEU A 41 6.94 -8.18 11.44
CA LEU A 41 7.09 -7.37 12.64
C LEU A 41 8.19 -8.00 13.49
N ASP A 42 9.24 -7.24 13.83
CA ASP A 42 10.38 -7.73 14.61
C ASP A 42 10.95 -9.07 14.08
N ASP A 43 11.11 -9.16 12.75
CA ASP A 43 11.57 -10.34 11.99
C ASP A 43 10.65 -11.57 11.97
N GLU A 44 9.48 -11.51 12.60
CA GLU A 44 8.44 -12.54 12.51
C GLU A 44 7.43 -12.20 11.41
N GLU A 45 7.09 -13.18 10.56
CA GLU A 45 6.03 -13.01 9.57
C GLU A 45 4.67 -12.95 10.27
N VAL A 46 3.98 -11.82 10.15
CA VAL A 46 2.67 -11.56 10.79
C VAL A 46 1.52 -11.55 9.79
N GLY A 47 1.80 -11.68 8.49
CA GLY A 47 0.76 -11.74 7.48
C GLY A 47 1.27 -11.34 6.10
N PHE A 48 0.35 -10.85 5.26
CA PHE A 48 0.67 -10.45 3.89
C PHE A 48 -0.22 -9.30 3.43
N ASP A 49 0.26 -8.53 2.45
CA ASP A 49 -0.55 -7.58 1.69
C ASP A 49 -0.86 -8.10 0.28
N GLY A 50 -1.87 -7.47 -0.32
CA GLY A 50 -2.25 -7.71 -1.70
C GLY A 50 -2.98 -6.50 -2.27
N GLY A 51 -2.64 -6.13 -3.49
CA GLY A 51 -3.20 -4.93 -4.10
C GLY A 51 -3.14 -4.92 -5.61
N SER A 52 -3.82 -3.91 -6.17
CA SER A 52 -3.76 -3.59 -7.60
C SER A 52 -3.52 -2.11 -7.79
N CYS A 53 -2.54 -1.77 -8.61
CA CYS A 53 -2.29 -0.42 -9.11
C CYS A 53 -2.72 -0.34 -10.57
N SER A 54 -3.38 0.75 -10.97
CA SER A 54 -3.74 1.01 -12.37
C SER A 54 -3.18 2.35 -12.82
N VAL A 55 -2.66 2.43 -14.04
CA VAL A 55 -2.32 3.70 -14.69
C VAL A 55 -3.61 4.45 -14.99
N VAL A 56 -3.78 5.63 -14.40
CA VAL A 56 -5.00 6.45 -14.51
C VAL A 56 -4.78 7.76 -15.26
N ARG A 57 -3.51 8.11 -15.52
CA ARG A 57 -3.13 9.30 -16.29
C ARG A 57 -1.76 9.11 -16.91
N VAL A 58 -1.60 9.49 -18.17
CA VAL A 58 -0.32 9.53 -18.90
C VAL A 58 -0.17 10.95 -19.44
N GLU A 59 0.99 11.55 -19.24
CA GLU A 59 1.35 12.90 -19.69
C GLU A 59 2.12 12.86 -21.02
N ASP A 60 2.22 14.01 -21.69
CA ASP A 60 2.93 14.14 -22.97
C ASP A 60 4.44 13.87 -22.86
N ASP A 61 5.02 14.03 -21.66
CA ASP A 61 6.43 13.73 -21.35
C ASP A 61 6.66 12.26 -20.96
N ALA A 62 5.66 11.41 -21.16
CA ALA A 62 5.60 10.00 -20.80
C ALA A 62 5.62 9.71 -19.28
N SER A 63 5.58 10.73 -18.42
CA SER A 63 5.28 10.50 -17.00
C SER A 63 3.84 10.02 -16.83
N TYR A 64 3.58 9.25 -15.77
CA TYR A 64 2.25 8.69 -15.54
C TYR A 64 1.93 8.54 -14.06
N TYR A 65 0.63 8.54 -13.75
CA TYR A 65 0.12 8.40 -12.40
C TYR A 65 -0.62 7.08 -12.25
N ILE A 66 -0.44 6.47 -11.09
CA ILE A 66 -1.12 5.24 -10.71
C ILE A 66 -2.04 5.48 -9.52
N LEU A 67 -3.18 4.78 -9.54
CA LEU A 67 -4.06 4.61 -8.38
C LEU A 67 -3.92 3.18 -7.88
N CYS A 68 -3.51 3.00 -6.63
CA CYS A 68 -3.41 1.70 -5.99
C CYS A 68 -4.48 1.53 -4.91
N ASN A 69 -5.12 0.36 -4.92
CA ASN A 69 -6.00 -0.10 -3.84
C ASN A 69 -5.40 -1.39 -3.27
N VAL A 70 -5.16 -1.39 -1.96
CA VAL A 70 -4.40 -2.45 -1.29
C VAL A 70 -5.08 -2.79 0.03
N SER A 71 -5.01 -4.08 0.39
CA SER A 71 -5.36 -4.55 1.73
C SER A 71 -4.20 -5.35 2.30
N MET A 72 -3.98 -5.24 3.61
CA MET A 72 -3.15 -6.18 4.35
C MET A 72 -3.99 -7.02 5.31
N MET A 73 -3.62 -8.29 5.43
CA MET A 73 -4.17 -9.24 6.37
C MET A 73 -3.15 -9.46 7.49
N LEU A 74 -3.56 -9.18 8.72
CA LEU A 74 -2.80 -9.36 9.96
C LEU A 74 -3.61 -10.28 10.90
N PRO A 75 -3.02 -10.79 12.00
CA PRO A 75 -3.69 -11.79 12.84
C PRO A 75 -4.96 -11.23 13.50
N GLU A 76 -4.98 -9.93 13.78
CA GLU A 76 -6.10 -9.26 14.45
C GLU A 76 -7.14 -8.64 13.49
N GLY A 77 -6.94 -8.74 12.18
CA GLY A 77 -7.87 -8.22 11.17
C GLY A 77 -7.17 -7.70 9.91
N THR A 78 -7.93 -6.98 9.09
CA THR A 78 -7.43 -6.38 7.85
C THR A 78 -7.32 -4.87 7.94
N ILE A 79 -6.40 -4.28 7.19
CA ILE A 79 -6.29 -2.82 7.00
C ILE A 79 -6.36 -2.54 5.50
N ALA A 80 -7.22 -1.60 5.10
CA ALA A 80 -7.36 -1.14 3.72
C ALA A 80 -6.69 0.22 3.55
N PHE A 81 -5.97 0.40 2.44
CA PHE A 81 -5.33 1.66 2.11
C PHE A 81 -5.29 1.91 0.59
N GLN A 82 -5.19 3.18 0.22
CA GLN A 82 -5.13 3.62 -1.16
C GLN A 82 -4.05 4.68 -1.37
N THR A 83 -3.46 4.72 -2.56
CA THR A 83 -2.51 5.78 -2.93
C THR A 83 -2.75 6.24 -4.36
N PHE A 84 -2.53 7.53 -4.60
CA PHE A 84 -2.50 8.17 -5.91
C PHE A 84 -1.15 8.87 -6.03
N VAL A 85 -0.27 8.36 -6.87
CA VAL A 85 1.11 8.86 -6.99
C VAL A 85 1.56 8.86 -8.44
N GLN A 86 2.51 9.74 -8.76
CA GLN A 86 3.29 9.62 -9.98
C GLN A 86 4.20 8.40 -9.84
N GLU A 87 4.20 7.51 -10.83
CA GLU A 87 5.12 6.37 -10.84
C GLU A 87 6.49 6.84 -11.33
N VAL A 88 7.52 6.65 -10.49
CA VAL A 88 8.91 7.05 -10.75
C VAL A 88 9.82 5.88 -10.38
N PHE A 89 10.91 5.68 -11.13
CA PHE A 89 11.90 4.63 -10.83
C PHE A 89 13.32 5.21 -10.65
N PRO A 90 14.00 4.94 -9.52
CA PRO A 90 13.47 4.28 -8.33
C PRO A 90 12.40 5.15 -7.63
N PRO A 91 11.39 4.53 -6.98
CA PRO A 91 10.35 5.30 -6.30
C PRO A 91 10.92 5.99 -5.06
N PRO A 92 10.69 7.30 -4.87
CA PRO A 92 10.95 7.95 -3.59
C PRO A 92 9.94 7.46 -2.53
N PRO A 93 10.19 7.68 -1.24
CA PRO A 93 9.19 7.43 -0.21
C PRO A 93 7.89 8.21 -0.47
N PHE A 94 6.74 7.58 -0.21
CA PHE A 94 5.42 8.14 -0.49
C PHE A 94 4.40 7.75 0.58
N TYR A 95 3.19 8.31 0.48
CA TYR A 95 2.12 8.07 1.45
C TYR A 95 0.93 7.35 0.81
N ALA A 96 0.27 6.53 1.61
CA ALA A 96 -1.05 5.97 1.34
C ALA A 96 -2.03 6.39 2.45
N ALA A 97 -3.28 6.64 2.06
CA ALA A 97 -4.35 6.89 3.00
C ALA A 97 -4.92 5.56 3.50
N ILE A 98 -5.00 5.40 4.83
CA ILE A 98 -5.68 4.28 5.47
C ILE A 98 -7.18 4.59 5.47
N THR A 99 -7.97 3.74 4.82
CA THR A 99 -9.40 3.98 4.54
C THR A 99 -10.34 3.11 5.34
N GLY A 100 -9.83 2.14 6.08
CA GLY A 100 -10.63 1.27 6.93
C GLY A 100 -9.90 0.04 7.39
N GLY A 101 -10.64 -0.83 8.09
CA GLY A 101 -10.14 -2.12 8.52
C GLY A 101 -11.23 -2.97 9.15
N THR A 102 -10.85 -4.17 9.60
CA THR A 102 -11.70 -5.14 10.29
C THR A 102 -11.05 -5.59 11.61
N GLY A 103 -11.80 -6.30 12.45
CA GLY A 103 -11.29 -6.85 13.70
C GLY A 103 -10.78 -5.75 14.65
N ALA A 104 -9.53 -5.85 15.09
CA ALA A 104 -8.90 -4.82 15.92
C ALA A 104 -8.69 -3.48 15.20
N TYR A 105 -8.76 -3.47 13.87
CA TYR A 105 -8.60 -2.29 13.02
C TYR A 105 -9.93 -1.76 12.46
N ALA A 106 -11.07 -2.20 13.02
CA ALA A 106 -12.38 -1.71 12.61
C ALA A 106 -12.46 -0.17 12.76
N GLY A 107 -12.82 0.52 11.67
CA GLY A 107 -12.90 1.98 11.63
C GLY A 107 -11.56 2.70 11.57
N ALA A 108 -10.44 2.00 11.34
CA ALA A 108 -9.12 2.62 11.22
C ALA A 108 -9.08 3.68 10.12
N THR A 109 -8.47 4.81 10.42
CA THR A 109 -8.11 5.87 9.48
C THR A 109 -6.65 6.28 9.69
N GLY A 110 -6.13 7.15 8.83
CA GLY A 110 -4.81 7.74 8.99
C GLY A 110 -3.94 7.59 7.75
N GLU A 111 -2.64 7.53 7.95
CA GLU A 111 -1.66 7.56 6.87
C GLU A 111 -0.61 6.48 7.05
N MET A 112 -0.12 5.97 5.93
CA MET A 112 0.94 4.99 5.86
C MET A 112 2.08 5.57 5.04
N HIS A 113 3.26 5.71 5.66
CA HIS A 113 4.49 6.04 4.96
C HIS A 113 5.13 4.75 4.43
N ILE A 114 5.44 4.75 3.13
CA ILE A 114 6.05 3.64 2.42
C ILE A 114 7.43 4.10 1.96
N ASP A 115 8.47 3.45 2.47
CA ASP A 115 9.86 3.68 2.09
C ASP A 115 10.40 2.44 1.32
N PRO A 116 10.56 2.54 -0.01
CA PRO A 116 11.13 1.49 -0.85
C PRO A 116 12.65 1.37 -0.65
N ALA A 117 13.07 0.93 0.54
CA ALA A 117 14.48 0.88 0.95
C ALA A 117 15.37 0.09 -0.04
N SER A 118 14.83 -0.93 -0.68
CA SER A 118 15.46 -1.66 -1.79
C SER A 118 14.39 -2.35 -2.66
N PRO A 119 14.75 -2.94 -3.83
CA PRO A 119 13.79 -3.70 -4.65
C PRO A 119 13.09 -4.85 -3.92
N ASP A 120 13.72 -5.40 -2.88
CA ASP A 120 13.24 -6.59 -2.15
C ASP A 120 12.72 -6.26 -0.74
N ILE A 121 12.80 -5.00 -0.30
CA ILE A 121 12.47 -4.58 1.07
C ILE A 121 11.82 -3.20 1.04
N HIS A 122 10.59 -3.12 1.55
CA HIS A 122 9.92 -1.86 1.84
C HIS A 122 9.70 -1.73 3.35
N HIS A 123 9.94 -0.53 3.89
CA HIS A 123 9.58 -0.20 5.26
C HIS A 123 8.23 0.52 5.29
N TYR A 124 7.30 -0.03 6.04
CA TYR A 124 5.97 0.52 6.23
C TYR A 124 5.87 1.12 7.62
N THR A 125 5.45 2.38 7.72
CA THR A 125 5.10 3.03 8.99
C THR A 125 3.66 3.52 8.91
N LEU A 126 2.76 2.83 9.61
CA LEU A 126 1.35 3.16 9.67
C LEU A 126 1.09 4.02 10.92
N GLN A 127 0.44 5.16 10.72
CA GLN A 127 -0.17 5.97 11.77
C GLN A 127 -1.67 5.72 11.75
N LEU A 128 -2.13 4.84 12.63
CA LEU A 128 -3.51 4.39 12.72
C LEU A 128 -4.26 5.21 13.76
N THR A 129 -5.34 5.86 13.36
CA THR A 129 -6.33 6.44 14.27
C THR A 129 -7.52 5.49 14.35
N LEU A 130 -7.77 4.96 15.55
CA LEU A 130 -8.85 4.01 15.82
C LEU A 130 -9.94 4.68 16.65
N PRO A 131 -11.22 4.41 16.34
CA PRO A 131 -12.32 4.90 17.14
C PRO A 131 -12.31 4.26 18.53
N ASP A 132 -12.70 5.02 19.54
CA ASP A 132 -12.95 4.49 20.89
C ASP A 132 -14.02 3.38 20.83
N LYS A 133 -13.72 2.23 21.43
CA LYS A 133 -14.72 1.16 21.61
C LYS A 133 -15.61 1.53 22.81
N SER A 134 -16.84 1.96 22.53
CA SER A 134 -17.90 2.19 23.52
C SER A 134 -18.40 0.90 24.16
#